data_AF-A0AAW7CES1-F1
#
_entry.id   AF-A0AAW7CES1-F1
#
_cell.length_a   1.000
_cell.length_b   1.000
_cell.length_c   1.000
_cell.angle_alpha   90.00
_cell.angle_beta   90.00
_cell.angle_gamma   90.00
#
_symmetry.space_group_name_H-M   'P 1'
#
loop_
_entity.id
_entity.type
_entity.pdbx_description
1 polymer ?
#
loop_
_entity_poly.entity_id
_entity_poly.type
_entity_poly.pdbx_seq_one_letter_code
_entity_poly.pdbx_strand_id
1 'polypeptide(L)'
;MRSVDGKSLLGPIDEIKKIKAADDTNVSEIDVNQIEIEKRVSLDLSVFFSKAMFRMVAKIAFEWYCAKNKVNLKKDEFATIIDFITSNKGERIVSIVSNPEIYALFNNTVKFGSHALLSYVAHDNSINVIIDLFGIAIYNVRVCDLPLDDCKNNVIFQELSLDAKHISFEDTDIESFQEHFINSFEQKNIGLGLTAMIPKDMTDNTLQYKLLYVTNYKLFLEKLNLIAEPTQEVITLILNNIQKLLQESAITIRGLKRFVKEHQKHFEEGIRLNPKGTNKKSIFMFYMLFIIGQSNGQIKSMHDLYRVLKRKFASDTININDELSSKLHEEMLAVESNSELIKEGAKIIEGWGFE
;
A
#
# COMPACT_ATOMS: atom_id res chain seq x y z
N MET A 1 -25.60 -12.62 -13.13
CA MET A 1 -25.03 -11.53 -13.96
C MET A 1 -25.81 -11.44 -15.26
N ARG A 2 -26.06 -10.23 -15.77
CA ARG A 2 -26.73 -10.02 -17.06
C ARG A 2 -25.70 -9.53 -18.08
N SER A 3 -25.83 -9.92 -19.34
CA SER A 3 -24.97 -9.40 -20.41
C SER A 3 -25.23 -7.90 -20.63
N VAL A 4 -24.24 -7.20 -21.20
CA VAL A 4 -24.33 -5.75 -21.47
C VAL A 4 -25.48 -5.42 -22.43
N ASP A 5 -25.72 -6.29 -23.40
CA ASP A 5 -26.85 -6.18 -24.33
C ASP A 5 -28.20 -6.66 -23.74
N GLY A 6 -28.19 -7.14 -22.49
CA GLY A 6 -29.37 -7.62 -21.77
C GLY A 6 -29.94 -8.96 -22.25
N LYS A 7 -29.32 -9.62 -23.24
CA LYS A 7 -29.84 -10.82 -23.88
C LYS A 7 -29.58 -12.12 -23.12
N SER A 8 -28.53 -12.15 -22.29
CA SER A 8 -28.09 -13.35 -21.60
C SER A 8 -28.03 -13.13 -20.09
N LEU A 9 -28.27 -14.20 -19.34
CA LEU A 9 -28.16 -14.23 -17.89
C LEU A 9 -27.28 -15.42 -17.49
N LEU A 10 -26.27 -15.16 -16.65
CA LEU A 10 -25.38 -16.18 -16.08
C LEU A 10 -25.60 -16.27 -14.57
N GLY A 11 -25.80 -17.46 -14.03
CA GLY A 11 -26.00 -17.69 -12.60
C GLY A 11 -26.04 -19.18 -12.24
N PRO A 12 -26.18 -19.52 -10.95
CA PRO A 12 -26.36 -20.90 -10.52
C PRO A 12 -27.54 -21.54 -11.24
N ILE A 13 -27.35 -22.76 -11.76
CA ILE A 13 -28.36 -23.42 -12.61
C ILE A 13 -29.71 -23.58 -11.89
N ASP A 14 -29.68 -23.88 -10.59
CA ASP A 14 -30.87 -24.03 -9.76
C ASP A 14 -31.66 -22.72 -9.61
N GLU A 15 -30.98 -21.58 -9.66
CA GLU A 15 -31.63 -20.26 -9.63
C GLU A 15 -32.11 -19.85 -11.03
N ILE A 16 -31.37 -20.18 -12.09
CA ILE A 16 -31.77 -19.92 -13.48
C ILE A 16 -33.05 -20.71 -13.82
N LYS A 17 -33.13 -21.99 -13.44
CA LYS A 17 -34.30 -22.87 -13.69
C LYS A 17 -35.56 -22.44 -12.95
N LYS A 18 -35.47 -21.55 -11.94
CA LYS A 18 -36.64 -20.96 -11.25
C LYS A 18 -37.26 -19.79 -12.02
N ILE A 19 -36.60 -19.27 -13.05
CA ILE A 19 -37.12 -18.16 -13.84
C ILE A 19 -38.27 -18.68 -14.71
N LYS A 20 -39.43 -18.02 -14.66
CA LYS A 20 -40.68 -18.49 -15.30
C LYS A 20 -40.59 -18.72 -16.82
N ALA A 21 -39.63 -18.07 -17.49
CA ALA A 21 -39.39 -18.20 -18.93
C ALA A 21 -38.18 -19.10 -19.26
N ALA A 22 -37.52 -19.70 -18.27
CA ALA A 22 -36.40 -20.60 -18.49
C ALA A 22 -36.91 -22.00 -18.88
N ASP A 23 -36.38 -22.54 -19.97
CA ASP A 23 -36.64 -23.89 -20.46
C ASP A 23 -35.36 -24.53 -21.03
N ASP A 24 -35.41 -25.83 -21.32
CA ASP A 24 -34.25 -26.60 -21.79
C ASP A 24 -33.73 -26.15 -23.17
N THR A 25 -34.48 -25.32 -23.91
CA THR A 25 -34.06 -24.80 -25.23
C THR A 25 -33.38 -23.44 -25.13
N ASN A 26 -33.57 -22.72 -24.03
CA ASN A 26 -33.01 -21.38 -23.81
C ASN A 26 -32.04 -21.31 -22.62
N VAL A 27 -31.85 -22.41 -21.90
CA VAL A 27 -30.83 -22.58 -20.85
C VAL A 27 -29.74 -23.52 -21.34
N SER A 28 -28.50 -23.04 -21.36
CA SER A 28 -27.31 -23.86 -21.59
C SER A 28 -26.51 -23.99 -20.30
N GLU A 29 -26.18 -25.23 -19.90
CA GLU A 29 -25.24 -25.48 -18.81
C GLU A 29 -23.81 -25.24 -19.32
N ILE A 30 -23.05 -24.43 -18.58
CA ILE A 30 -21.66 -24.10 -18.91
C ILE A 30 -20.78 -24.62 -17.79
N ASP A 31 -19.80 -25.46 -18.12
CA ASP A 31 -18.75 -25.81 -17.19
C ASP A 31 -17.82 -24.60 -17.01
N VAL A 32 -17.96 -23.92 -15.87
CA VAL A 32 -17.12 -22.77 -15.51
C VAL A 32 -15.63 -23.12 -15.48
N ASN A 33 -15.26 -24.41 -15.38
CA ASN A 33 -13.87 -24.88 -15.41
C ASN A 33 -13.29 -25.03 -16.82
N GLN A 34 -14.08 -24.82 -17.88
CA GLN A 34 -13.60 -24.82 -19.28
C GLN A 34 -13.64 -23.44 -19.94
N ILE A 35 -14.06 -22.40 -19.22
CA ILE A 35 -14.20 -21.04 -19.77
C ILE A 35 -13.21 -20.09 -19.13
N GLU A 36 -12.62 -19.22 -19.94
CA GLU A 36 -11.85 -18.09 -19.44
C GLU A 36 -12.80 -16.94 -19.10
N ILE A 37 -12.71 -16.43 -17.87
CA ILE A 37 -13.50 -15.30 -17.39
C ILE A 37 -12.57 -14.10 -17.25
N GLU A 38 -12.68 -13.16 -18.18
CA GLU A 38 -11.95 -11.89 -18.11
C GLU A 38 -12.83 -10.80 -17.47
N LYS A 39 -12.30 -10.10 -16.45
CA LYS A 39 -12.93 -8.91 -15.89
C LYS A 39 -12.15 -7.66 -16.33
N ARG A 40 -12.78 -6.83 -17.15
CA ARG A 40 -12.26 -5.50 -17.50
C ARG A 40 -12.86 -4.44 -16.58
N VAL A 41 -12.01 -3.57 -16.04
CA VAL A 41 -12.42 -2.43 -15.22
C VAL A 41 -11.84 -1.18 -15.87
N SER A 42 -12.71 -0.23 -16.22
CA SER A 42 -12.26 1.10 -16.64
C SER A 42 -11.95 1.96 -15.42
N LEU A 43 -10.80 2.62 -15.44
CA LEU A 43 -10.39 3.55 -14.39
C LEU A 43 -10.45 4.96 -14.95
N ASP A 44 -11.27 5.80 -14.31
CA ASP A 44 -11.30 7.23 -14.61
C ASP A 44 -10.18 7.94 -13.84
N LEU A 45 -9.08 8.24 -14.53
CA LEU A 45 -7.92 8.91 -13.95
C LEU A 45 -8.22 10.36 -13.52
N SER A 46 -9.31 10.97 -14.03
CA SER A 46 -9.68 12.33 -13.66
C SER A 46 -9.99 12.46 -12.16
N VAL A 47 -10.30 11.35 -11.49
CA VAL A 47 -10.52 11.33 -10.04
C VAL A 47 -9.32 11.88 -9.26
N PHE A 48 -8.09 11.62 -9.70
CA PHE A 48 -6.85 12.08 -9.06
C PHE A 48 -6.61 13.59 -9.21
N PHE A 49 -7.34 14.24 -10.11
CA PHE A 49 -7.22 15.67 -10.41
C PHE A 49 -8.50 16.43 -10.04
N SER A 50 -9.46 15.74 -9.43
CA SER A 50 -10.75 16.31 -9.07
C SER A 50 -10.65 17.22 -7.85
N LYS A 51 -11.57 18.18 -7.75
CA LYS A 51 -11.72 19.03 -6.55
C LYS A 51 -11.96 18.20 -5.28
N ALA A 52 -12.68 17.09 -5.40
CA ALA A 52 -12.92 16.19 -4.28
C ALA A 52 -11.61 15.57 -3.77
N MET A 53 -10.73 15.13 -4.67
CA MET A 53 -9.41 14.63 -4.33
C MET A 53 -8.56 15.72 -3.65
N PHE A 54 -8.52 16.93 -4.22
CA PHE A 54 -7.76 18.03 -3.62
C PHE A 54 -8.26 18.40 -2.22
N ARG A 55 -9.58 18.43 -1.99
CA ARG A 55 -10.14 18.66 -0.65
C ARG A 55 -9.80 17.53 0.32
N MET A 56 -9.81 16.27 -0.15
CA MET A 56 -9.44 15.12 0.66
C MET A 56 -7.98 15.21 1.11
N VAL A 57 -7.04 15.43 0.20
CA VAL A 57 -5.62 15.53 0.56
C VAL A 57 -5.33 16.77 1.40
N ALA A 58 -6.02 17.89 1.15
CA ALA A 58 -5.93 19.07 2.01
C ALA A 58 -6.39 18.78 3.44
N LYS A 59 -7.52 18.07 3.59
CA LYS A 59 -8.03 17.65 4.90
C LYS A 59 -7.06 16.72 5.61
N ILE A 60 -6.51 15.73 4.89
CA ILE A 60 -5.49 14.81 5.43
C ILE A 60 -4.28 15.59 5.95
N ALA A 61 -3.69 16.49 5.13
CA ALA A 61 -2.55 17.32 5.52
C ALA A 61 -2.85 18.16 6.77
N PHE A 62 -3.98 18.87 6.75
CA PHE A 62 -4.38 19.77 7.83
C PHE A 62 -4.58 19.04 9.16
N GLU A 63 -5.38 17.97 9.16
CA GLU A 63 -5.68 17.21 10.38
C GLU A 63 -4.44 16.51 10.91
N TRP A 64 -3.61 15.98 10.01
CA TRP A 64 -2.34 15.36 10.39
C TRP A 64 -1.37 16.36 11.02
N TYR A 65 -1.15 17.51 10.39
CA TYR A 65 -0.26 18.55 10.92
C TYR A 65 -0.75 19.09 12.27
N CYS A 66 -2.06 19.33 12.41
CA CYS A 66 -2.68 19.73 13.68
C CYS A 66 -2.49 18.66 14.76
N ALA A 67 -2.70 17.38 14.44
CA ALA A 67 -2.53 16.29 15.39
C ALA A 67 -1.08 16.19 15.89
N LYS A 68 -0.09 16.34 14.99
CA LYS A 68 1.34 16.31 15.31
C LYS A 68 1.81 17.52 16.12
N ASN A 69 1.12 18.66 15.98
CA ASN A 69 1.35 19.86 16.78
C ASN A 69 0.38 20.01 17.96
N LYS A 70 -0.46 19.01 18.25
CA LYS A 70 -1.45 19.02 19.35
C LYS A 70 -2.38 20.24 19.30
N VAL A 71 -2.72 20.72 18.11
CA VAL A 71 -3.66 21.82 17.88
C VAL A 71 -5.08 21.29 18.05
N ASN A 72 -5.74 21.72 19.13
CA ASN A 72 -7.10 21.26 19.48
C ASN A 72 -8.18 22.34 19.28
N LEU A 73 -7.78 23.57 18.94
CA LEU A 73 -8.68 24.71 18.77
C LEU A 73 -8.54 25.28 17.36
N LYS A 74 -9.63 25.86 16.85
CA LYS A 74 -9.58 26.60 15.59
C LYS A 74 -8.64 27.79 15.74
N LYS A 75 -7.75 27.96 14.77
CA LYS A 75 -6.83 29.09 14.66
C LYS A 75 -7.07 29.84 13.36
N ASP A 76 -6.92 31.16 13.38
CA ASP A 76 -7.19 32.02 12.22
C ASP A 76 -6.13 31.86 11.13
N GLU A 77 -4.91 31.48 11.50
CA GLU A 77 -3.80 31.19 10.59
C GLU A 77 -4.08 29.97 9.69
N PHE A 78 -5.07 29.14 10.05
CA PHE A 78 -5.53 28.03 9.22
C PHE A 78 -6.81 28.35 8.43
N ALA A 79 -7.29 29.60 8.44
CA ALA A 79 -8.55 29.96 7.79
C ALA A 79 -8.58 29.57 6.30
N THR A 80 -7.50 29.84 5.55
CA THR A 80 -7.41 29.54 4.11
C THR A 80 -7.62 28.05 3.82
N ILE A 81 -6.95 27.16 4.56
CA ILE A 81 -7.08 25.71 4.37
C ILE A 81 -8.43 25.19 4.87
N ILE A 82 -8.94 25.71 5.98
CA ILE A 82 -10.27 25.37 6.51
C ILE A 82 -11.36 25.75 5.50
N ASP A 83 -11.28 26.94 4.91
CA ASP A 83 -12.25 27.44 3.93
C ASP A 83 -12.20 26.61 2.64
N PHE A 84 -11.00 26.27 2.16
CA PHE A 84 -10.83 25.39 1.01
C PHE A 84 -11.44 24.01 1.26
N ILE A 85 -11.17 23.41 2.42
CA ILE A 85 -11.69 22.09 2.80
C ILE A 85 -13.21 22.10 2.94
N THR A 86 -13.80 23.11 3.58
CA THR A 86 -15.22 23.09 3.97
C THR A 86 -16.14 23.69 2.91
N SER A 87 -15.74 24.80 2.29
CA SER A 87 -16.59 25.61 1.43
C SER A 87 -16.24 25.53 -0.05
N ASN A 88 -15.09 24.93 -0.41
CA ASN A 88 -14.56 24.90 -1.78
C ASN A 88 -14.41 26.32 -2.38
N LYS A 89 -14.22 27.31 -1.50
CA LYS A 89 -13.86 28.69 -1.82
C LYS A 89 -12.45 28.94 -1.27
N GLY A 90 -11.80 29.97 -1.79
CA GLY A 90 -10.45 30.35 -1.38
C GLY A 90 -9.39 29.97 -2.41
N GLU A 91 -8.15 30.28 -2.07
CA GLU A 91 -7.00 30.06 -2.93
C GLU A 91 -6.74 28.57 -3.16
N ARG A 92 -6.10 28.28 -4.28
CA ARG A 92 -5.65 26.92 -4.57
C ARG A 92 -4.44 26.59 -3.71
N ILE A 93 -4.66 25.86 -2.63
CA ILE A 93 -3.60 25.42 -1.69
C ILE A 93 -2.99 24.05 -2.02
N VAL A 94 -3.57 23.33 -3.00
CA VAL A 94 -3.12 21.99 -3.41
C VAL A 94 -2.56 22.03 -4.82
N SER A 95 -1.35 21.51 -4.96
CA SER A 95 -0.66 21.33 -6.24
C SER A 95 -0.24 19.88 -6.42
N ILE A 96 -0.19 19.42 -7.66
CA ILE A 96 0.30 18.09 -7.99
C ILE A 96 1.83 18.17 -8.12
N VAL A 97 2.54 17.23 -7.51
CA VAL A 97 3.98 17.08 -7.70
C VAL A 97 4.20 16.32 -9.00
N SER A 98 4.89 16.94 -9.95
CA SER A 98 5.14 16.35 -11.27
C SER A 98 6.55 15.79 -11.46
N ASN A 99 7.49 16.09 -10.55
CA ASN A 99 8.86 15.61 -10.66
C ASN A 99 8.97 14.08 -10.42
N PRO A 100 9.35 13.26 -11.41
CA PRO A 100 9.52 11.82 -11.25
C PRO A 100 10.58 11.40 -10.24
N GLU A 101 11.60 12.24 -9.98
CA GLU A 101 12.63 11.97 -8.97
C GLU A 101 12.02 11.87 -7.56
N ILE A 102 10.98 12.66 -7.27
CA ILE A 102 10.24 12.59 -6.00
C ILE A 102 9.52 11.24 -5.89
N TYR A 103 8.87 10.79 -6.95
CA TYR A 103 8.21 9.48 -6.97
C TYR A 103 9.21 8.34 -6.77
N ALA A 104 10.35 8.39 -7.48
CA ALA A 104 11.41 7.40 -7.31
C ALA A 104 11.96 7.37 -5.88
N LEU A 105 12.13 8.56 -5.27
CA LEU A 105 12.59 8.71 -3.90
C LEU A 105 11.65 8.04 -2.89
N PHE A 106 10.33 8.31 -2.97
CA PHE A 106 9.34 7.68 -2.10
C PHE A 106 9.25 6.16 -2.37
N ASN A 107 9.17 5.75 -3.64
CA ASN A 107 9.07 4.33 -4.03
C ASN A 107 10.25 3.48 -3.55
N ASN A 108 11.45 4.06 -3.41
CA ASN A 108 12.64 3.35 -2.97
C ASN A 108 12.81 3.33 -1.44
N THR A 109 12.05 4.13 -0.70
CA THR A 109 12.25 4.31 0.75
C THR A 109 11.05 3.83 1.57
N VAL A 110 9.85 4.13 1.09
CA VAL A 110 8.59 3.80 1.75
C VAL A 110 8.15 2.40 1.31
N LYS A 111 7.45 1.67 2.19
CA LYS A 111 6.99 0.32 1.81
C LYS A 111 5.95 0.39 0.69
N PHE A 112 5.94 -0.65 -0.12
CA PHE A 112 5.01 -0.81 -1.24
C PHE A 112 3.55 -0.60 -0.80
N GLY A 113 2.85 0.31 -1.49
CA GLY A 113 1.44 0.62 -1.24
C GLY A 113 1.16 1.33 0.09
N SER A 114 2.20 1.84 0.78
CA SER A 114 2.00 2.69 1.96
C SER A 114 1.59 4.10 1.59
N HIS A 115 0.98 4.79 2.54
CA HIS A 115 0.77 6.24 2.49
C HIS A 115 1.90 6.95 3.23
N ALA A 116 2.47 8.01 2.64
CA ALA A 116 3.50 8.80 3.31
C ALA A 116 3.15 10.29 3.34
N LEU A 117 3.43 10.93 4.48
CA LEU A 117 3.26 12.37 4.69
C LEU A 117 4.57 12.96 5.19
N LEU A 118 4.95 14.12 4.67
CA LEU A 118 6.15 14.83 5.04
C LEU A 118 5.87 16.33 5.10
N SER A 119 6.09 16.98 6.23
CA SER A 119 6.03 18.44 6.32
C SER A 119 7.38 19.08 6.03
N TYR A 120 7.39 20.27 5.46
CA TYR A 120 8.59 21.09 5.30
C TYR A 120 8.23 22.59 5.30
N VAL A 121 9.23 23.42 5.58
CA VAL A 121 9.11 24.89 5.51
C VAL A 121 9.66 25.36 4.18
N ALA A 122 8.84 25.97 3.33
CA ALA A 122 9.26 26.47 2.03
C ALA A 122 10.04 27.80 2.13
N HIS A 123 10.64 28.25 1.02
CA HIS A 123 11.41 29.50 0.98
C HIS A 123 10.62 30.76 1.33
N ASP A 124 9.30 30.74 1.12
CA ASP A 124 8.40 31.82 1.50
C ASP A 124 7.91 31.69 2.95
N ASN A 125 8.53 30.81 3.74
CA ASN A 125 8.18 30.40 5.10
C ASN A 125 6.85 29.63 5.23
N SER A 126 6.16 29.33 4.13
CA SER A 126 4.92 28.56 4.23
C SER A 126 5.18 27.13 4.70
N ILE A 127 4.29 26.63 5.55
CA ILE A 127 4.32 25.23 5.98
C ILE A 127 3.59 24.40 4.93
N ASN A 128 4.31 23.45 4.36
CA ASN A 128 3.81 22.59 3.30
C ASN A 128 3.86 21.13 3.74
N VAL A 129 2.94 20.33 3.21
CA VAL A 129 2.88 18.88 3.43
C VAL A 129 2.86 18.19 2.07
N ILE A 130 3.89 17.38 1.83
CA ILE A 130 3.93 16.43 0.73
C ILE A 130 3.15 15.18 1.16
N ILE A 131 2.22 14.75 0.32
CA ILE A 131 1.42 13.56 0.51
C ILE A 131 1.68 12.61 -0.64
N ASP A 132 2.32 11.47 -0.38
CA ASP A 132 2.36 10.33 -1.29
C ASP A 132 1.17 9.40 -1.02
N LEU A 133 0.21 9.44 -1.93
CA LEU A 133 -1.02 8.67 -1.84
C LEU A 133 -0.83 7.27 -2.42
N PHE A 134 -0.50 6.33 -1.53
CA PHE A 134 -0.33 4.90 -1.83
C PHE A 134 0.78 4.59 -2.84
N GLY A 135 1.73 5.50 -3.10
CA GLY A 135 2.71 5.37 -4.19
C GLY A 135 2.12 5.66 -5.58
N ILE A 136 0.90 6.19 -5.65
CA ILE A 136 0.19 6.46 -6.92
C ILE A 136 0.44 7.89 -7.40
N ALA A 137 0.07 8.85 -6.56
CA ALA A 137 0.09 10.28 -6.86
C ALA A 137 0.63 11.05 -5.67
N ILE A 138 1.46 12.06 -5.95
CA ILE A 138 2.06 12.91 -4.93
C ILE A 138 1.49 14.33 -5.04
N TYR A 139 1.04 14.87 -3.91
CA TYR A 139 0.49 16.21 -3.78
C TYR A 139 1.34 17.05 -2.84
N ASN A 140 1.41 18.35 -3.10
CA ASN A 140 1.88 19.33 -2.14
C ASN A 140 0.68 20.15 -1.65
N VAL A 141 0.55 20.26 -0.32
CA VAL A 141 -0.51 21.04 0.33
C VAL A 141 0.13 22.12 1.17
N ARG A 142 -0.19 23.39 0.89
CA ARG A 142 0.14 24.52 1.77
C ARG A 142 -0.85 24.54 2.94
N VAL A 143 -0.35 24.36 4.16
CA VAL A 143 -1.16 24.29 5.39
C VAL A 143 -1.35 25.67 6.02
N CYS A 144 -0.28 26.45 6.13
CA CYS A 144 -0.31 27.83 6.58
C CYS A 144 0.87 28.63 5.99
N ASP A 145 0.78 29.96 6.07
CA ASP A 145 1.70 30.87 5.39
C ASP A 145 3.02 31.11 6.14
N LEU A 146 3.07 30.76 7.43
CA LEU A 146 4.26 30.87 8.27
C LEU A 146 4.25 29.83 9.40
N PRO A 147 5.41 29.50 9.99
CA PRO A 147 5.48 28.68 11.20
C PRO A 147 4.79 29.39 12.37
N LEU A 148 4.08 28.66 13.21
CA LEU A 148 3.34 29.22 14.35
C LEU A 148 4.05 28.88 15.67
N ASP A 149 4.06 29.80 16.63
CA ASP A 149 4.75 29.61 17.92
C ASP A 149 4.27 28.37 18.70
N ASP A 150 2.97 28.07 18.62
CA ASP A 150 2.38 26.88 19.25
C ASP A 150 2.53 25.60 18.42
N CYS A 151 2.95 25.72 17.16
CA CYS A 151 3.20 24.59 16.25
C CYS A 151 4.71 24.40 16.08
N LYS A 152 5.33 23.83 17.11
CA LYS A 152 6.79 23.69 17.18
C LYS A 152 7.34 22.69 16.18
N ASN A 153 6.58 21.66 15.83
CA ASN A 153 7.04 20.59 14.95
C ASN A 153 6.79 20.99 13.49
N ASN A 154 7.86 21.26 12.73
CA ASN A 154 7.77 21.58 11.30
C ASN A 154 8.56 20.61 10.42
N VAL A 155 9.39 19.76 11.02
CA VAL A 155 10.03 18.62 10.37
C VAL A 155 9.31 17.36 10.84
N ILE A 156 8.33 16.90 10.06
CA ILE A 156 7.49 15.77 10.44
C ILE A 156 7.44 14.79 9.28
N PHE A 157 7.55 13.50 9.60
CA PHE A 157 7.31 12.42 8.66
C PHE A 157 6.39 11.38 9.27
N GLN A 158 5.53 10.78 8.43
CA GLN A 158 4.76 9.61 8.79
C GLN A 158 4.56 8.69 7.61
N GLU A 159 4.86 7.40 7.79
CA GLU A 159 4.42 6.31 6.94
C GLU A 159 3.27 5.55 7.62
N LEU A 160 2.23 5.24 6.84
CA LEU A 160 1.19 4.27 7.17
C LEU A 160 1.24 3.10 6.17
N SER A 161 1.63 1.93 6.65
CA SER A 161 1.75 0.74 5.79
C SER A 161 0.44 -0.02 5.58
N LEU A 162 0.44 -0.94 4.60
CA LEU A 162 -0.67 -1.86 4.34
C LEU A 162 -1.04 -2.75 5.55
N ASP A 163 -0.11 -2.97 6.47
CA ASP A 163 -0.36 -3.68 7.73
C ASP A 163 -0.90 -2.77 8.85
N ALA A 164 -1.17 -1.50 8.54
CA ALA A 164 -1.51 -0.44 9.48
C ALA A 164 -0.40 -0.19 10.52
N LYS A 165 0.87 -0.46 10.15
CA LYS A 165 2.01 -0.04 10.97
C LYS A 165 2.26 1.44 10.72
N HIS A 166 2.45 2.17 11.80
CA HIS A 166 2.79 3.59 11.79
C HIS A 166 4.26 3.76 12.13
N ILE A 167 5.00 4.44 11.27
CA ILE A 167 6.36 4.91 11.57
C ILE A 167 6.34 6.42 11.42
N SER A 168 6.84 7.15 12.41
CA SER A 168 6.90 8.61 12.35
C SER A 168 8.05 9.17 13.17
N PHE A 169 8.53 10.34 12.78
CA PHE A 169 9.37 11.19 13.59
C PHE A 169 8.87 12.64 13.48
N GLU A 170 9.25 13.45 14.46
CA GLU A 170 8.96 14.88 14.50
C GLU A 170 10.15 15.63 15.11
N ASP A 171 10.40 16.82 14.60
CA ASP A 171 11.43 17.74 15.05
C ASP A 171 11.02 19.19 14.77
N THR A 172 11.73 20.14 15.37
CA THR A 172 11.35 21.56 15.33
C THR A 172 11.61 22.19 13.97
N ASP A 173 12.85 22.08 13.51
CA ASP A 173 13.40 22.72 12.33
C ASP A 173 14.50 21.85 11.72
N ILE A 174 14.95 22.21 10.52
CA ILE A 174 15.91 21.40 9.76
C ILE A 174 17.29 21.38 10.43
N GLU A 175 17.72 22.48 11.05
CA GLU A 175 19.01 22.56 11.74
C GLU A 175 19.05 21.62 12.95
N SER A 176 18.04 21.73 13.83
CA SER A 176 17.89 20.87 15.01
C SER A 176 17.76 19.40 14.61
N PHE A 177 16.98 19.12 13.56
CA PHE A 177 16.82 17.78 13.04
C PHE A 177 18.12 17.15 12.52
N GLN A 178 18.95 17.93 11.82
CA GLN A 178 20.25 17.47 11.35
C GLN A 178 21.19 17.14 12.53
N GLU A 179 21.20 17.98 13.56
CA GLU A 179 21.96 17.73 14.78
C GLU A 179 21.49 16.45 15.48
N HIS A 180 20.18 16.30 15.71
CA HIS A 180 19.60 15.12 16.33
C HIS A 180 19.85 13.85 15.51
N PHE A 181 19.79 13.93 14.18
CA PHE A 181 20.10 12.81 13.30
C PHE A 181 21.56 12.39 13.41
N ILE A 182 22.52 13.31 13.32
CA ILE A 182 23.96 13.00 13.47
C ILE A 182 24.22 12.40 14.87
N ASN A 183 23.61 12.97 15.90
CA ASN A 183 23.70 12.49 17.28
C ASN A 183 23.05 11.12 17.51
N SER A 184 22.28 10.60 16.57
CA SER A 184 21.74 9.23 16.62
C SER A 184 22.80 8.17 16.32
N PHE A 185 24.01 8.57 15.88
CA PHE A 185 25.11 7.66 15.56
C PHE A 185 26.29 7.85 16.51
N GLU A 186 27.06 6.78 16.71
CA GLU A 186 28.32 6.78 17.43
C GLU A 186 29.44 6.19 16.56
N GLN A 187 30.65 6.68 16.74
CA GLN A 187 31.82 6.15 16.05
C GLN A 187 32.30 4.88 16.77
N LYS A 188 32.37 3.75 16.06
CA LYS A 188 33.00 2.52 16.54
C LYS A 188 34.17 2.10 15.67
N ASN A 189 35.22 1.60 16.32
CA ASN A 189 36.34 0.96 15.64
C ASN A 189 35.94 -0.46 15.24
N ILE A 190 36.04 -0.79 13.95
CA ILE A 190 35.66 -2.09 13.38
C ILE A 190 36.88 -2.97 13.06
N GLY A 191 38.07 -2.58 13.52
CA GLY A 191 39.34 -3.25 13.28
C GLY A 191 40.16 -2.61 12.14
N LEU A 192 41.44 -2.98 12.02
CA LEU A 192 42.35 -2.53 10.95
C LEU A 192 42.51 -0.99 10.82
N GLY A 193 42.24 -0.24 11.89
CA GLY A 193 42.26 1.23 11.87
C GLY A 193 41.04 1.87 11.22
N LEU A 194 40.03 1.09 10.84
CA LEU A 194 38.77 1.58 10.27
C LEU A 194 37.79 1.95 11.38
N THR A 195 37.12 3.09 11.19
CA THR A 195 36.02 3.52 12.06
C THR A 195 34.76 3.67 11.23
N ALA A 196 33.63 3.29 11.82
CA ALA A 196 32.32 3.41 11.21
C ALA A 196 31.37 4.16 12.16
N MET A 197 30.49 4.98 11.58
CA MET A 197 29.35 5.53 12.30
C MET A 197 28.26 4.46 12.34
N ILE A 198 27.86 4.06 13.53
CA ILE A 198 26.79 3.08 13.73
C ILE A 198 25.65 3.70 14.53
N PRO A 199 24.40 3.27 14.32
CA PRO A 199 23.29 3.70 15.16
C PRO A 199 23.57 3.41 16.64
N LYS A 200 23.29 4.39 17.52
CA LYS A 200 23.30 4.18 18.98
C LYS A 200 22.19 3.22 19.40
N ASP A 201 21.03 3.35 18.76
CA ASP A 201 19.90 2.43 18.90
C ASP A 201 19.71 1.63 17.61
N MET A 202 20.11 0.35 17.66
CA MET A 202 19.97 -0.57 16.53
C MET A 202 18.51 -0.97 16.26
N THR A 203 17.57 -0.59 17.14
CA THR A 203 16.13 -0.86 17.00
C THR A 203 15.36 0.34 16.44
N ASP A 204 16.00 1.50 16.26
CA ASP A 204 15.36 2.69 15.68
C ASP A 204 15.07 2.49 14.19
N ASN A 205 13.82 2.11 13.90
CA ASN A 205 13.32 1.91 12.54
C ASN A 205 13.02 3.22 11.80
N THR A 206 13.20 4.39 12.44
CA THR A 206 12.96 5.70 11.82
C THR A 206 14.18 6.21 11.06
N LEU A 207 15.38 5.68 11.32
CA LEU A 207 16.66 6.22 10.81
C LEU A 207 16.72 6.32 9.28
N GLN A 208 16.14 5.36 8.56
CA GLN A 208 16.09 5.41 7.09
C GLN A 208 15.26 6.59 6.57
N TYR A 209 14.15 6.92 7.24
CA TYR A 209 13.29 8.04 6.86
C TYR A 209 13.90 9.36 7.30
N LYS A 210 14.65 9.37 8.42
CA LYS A 210 15.41 10.54 8.81
C LYS A 210 16.51 10.85 7.80
N LEU A 211 17.23 9.81 7.33
CA LEU A 211 18.24 9.93 6.28
C LEU A 211 17.64 10.46 4.97
N LEU A 212 16.51 9.87 4.53
CA LEU A 212 15.71 10.35 3.40
C LEU A 212 15.47 11.86 3.51
N TYR A 213 14.93 12.29 4.66
CA TYR A 213 14.54 13.68 4.87
C TYR A 213 15.75 14.61 4.81
N VAL A 214 16.81 14.34 5.59
CA VAL A 214 18.01 15.20 5.64
C VAL A 214 18.67 15.31 4.28
N THR A 215 18.86 14.20 3.58
CA THR A 215 19.62 14.17 2.32
C THR A 215 18.85 14.76 1.15
N ASN A 216 17.52 14.81 1.23
CA ASN A 216 16.65 15.29 0.14
C ASN A 216 15.91 16.58 0.48
N TYR A 217 16.21 17.25 1.60
CA TYR A 217 15.49 18.47 1.99
C TYR A 217 15.48 19.54 0.88
N LYS A 218 16.63 19.75 0.22
CA LYS A 218 16.75 20.66 -0.92
C LYS A 218 15.86 20.30 -2.11
N LEU A 219 15.63 18.99 -2.33
CA LEU A 219 14.75 18.49 -3.38
C LEU A 219 13.30 18.93 -3.13
N PHE A 220 12.85 18.91 -1.86
CA PHE A 220 11.52 19.35 -1.46
C PHE A 220 11.36 20.88 -1.58
N LEU A 221 12.43 21.64 -1.39
CA LEU A 221 12.41 23.10 -1.53
C LEU A 221 12.37 23.56 -2.98
N GLU A 222 13.19 22.95 -3.84
CA GLU A 222 13.52 23.54 -5.15
C GLU A 222 12.97 22.74 -6.33
N LYS A 223 12.65 21.45 -6.14
CA LYS A 223 12.46 20.51 -7.27
C LYS A 223 11.16 19.71 -7.21
N LEU A 224 10.12 20.18 -6.53
CA LEU A 224 8.82 19.47 -6.58
C LEU A 224 8.12 19.56 -7.94
N ASN A 225 8.38 20.62 -8.72
CA ASN A 225 7.68 20.93 -9.97
C ASN A 225 6.15 20.88 -9.77
N LEU A 226 5.64 21.87 -9.02
CA LEU A 226 4.24 21.97 -8.66
C LEU A 226 3.39 22.42 -9.86
N ILE A 227 2.40 21.61 -10.24
CA ILE A 227 1.48 21.93 -11.33
C ILE A 227 0.05 22.08 -10.81
N ALA A 228 -0.68 22.99 -11.45
CA ALA A 228 -2.09 23.22 -11.20
C ALA A 228 -2.94 22.22 -12.01
N GLU A 229 -2.77 22.16 -13.31
CA GLU A 229 -3.56 21.27 -14.16
C GLU A 229 -2.75 20.03 -14.56
N PRO A 230 -3.38 18.86 -14.70
CA PRO A 230 -2.67 17.64 -15.06
C PRO A 230 -2.04 17.76 -16.44
N THR A 231 -0.76 17.41 -16.56
CA THR A 231 -0.09 17.25 -17.85
C THR A 231 -0.12 15.78 -18.29
N GLN A 232 0.13 15.54 -19.57
CA GLN A 232 0.14 14.17 -20.11
C GLN A 232 1.23 13.31 -19.45
N GLU A 233 2.36 13.91 -19.08
CA GLU A 233 3.45 13.24 -18.38
C GLU A 233 3.00 12.73 -17.00
N VAL A 234 2.31 13.57 -16.23
CA VAL A 234 1.80 13.18 -14.90
C VAL A 234 0.68 12.15 -15.00
N ILE A 235 -0.20 12.27 -15.98
CA ILE A 235 -1.24 11.26 -16.25
C ILE A 235 -0.60 9.90 -16.54
N THR A 236 0.44 9.89 -17.39
CA THR A 236 1.18 8.68 -17.74
C THR A 236 1.91 8.10 -16.52
N LEU A 237 2.52 8.95 -15.70
CA LEU A 237 3.19 8.53 -14.46
C LEU A 237 2.21 7.85 -13.49
N ILE A 238 1.06 8.49 -13.21
CA ILE A 238 0.03 7.94 -12.33
C ILE A 238 -0.52 6.62 -12.88
N LEU A 239 -0.79 6.54 -14.19
CA LEU A 239 -1.25 5.30 -14.82
C LEU A 239 -0.24 4.16 -14.64
N ASN A 240 1.05 4.43 -14.86
CA ASN A 240 2.11 3.44 -14.66
C ASN A 240 2.19 2.98 -13.20
N ASN A 241 2.07 3.90 -12.24
CA ASN A 241 2.06 3.57 -10.82
C ASN A 241 0.85 2.70 -10.44
N ILE A 242 -0.34 3.00 -10.96
CA ILE A 242 -1.54 2.18 -10.77
C ILE A 242 -1.34 0.79 -11.36
N GLN A 243 -0.83 0.68 -12.60
CA GLN A 243 -0.57 -0.59 -13.25
C GLN A 243 0.39 -1.44 -12.43
N LYS A 244 1.50 -0.84 -11.95
CA LYS A 244 2.46 -1.50 -11.07
C LYS A 244 1.80 -2.00 -9.78
N LEU A 245 1.02 -1.14 -9.12
CA LEU A 245 0.31 -1.50 -7.88
C LEU A 245 -0.72 -2.61 -8.05
N LEU A 246 -1.39 -2.67 -9.20
CA LEU A 246 -2.39 -3.72 -9.50
C LEU A 246 -1.73 -5.06 -9.88
N GLN A 247 -0.51 -5.04 -10.41
CA GLN A 247 0.24 -6.23 -10.82
C GLN A 247 1.09 -6.81 -9.68
N GLU A 248 1.52 -5.97 -8.74
CA GLU A 248 2.28 -6.38 -7.57
C GLU A 248 1.36 -6.63 -6.36
N SER A 249 1.77 -7.47 -5.42
CA SER A 249 1.01 -7.73 -4.20
C SER A 249 1.96 -8.02 -3.04
N ALA A 250 1.77 -7.34 -1.92
CA ALA A 250 2.48 -7.64 -0.69
C ALA A 250 1.81 -8.81 0.03
N ILE A 251 2.62 -9.81 0.43
CA ILE A 251 2.16 -10.88 1.32
C ILE A 251 2.14 -10.32 2.73
N THR A 252 0.95 -10.11 3.28
CA THR A 252 0.74 -9.48 4.59
C THR A 252 -0.05 -10.39 5.52
N ILE A 253 0.11 -10.22 6.85
CA ILE A 253 -0.72 -10.96 7.83
C ILE A 253 -2.20 -10.66 7.61
N ARG A 254 -2.55 -9.40 7.35
CA ARG A 254 -3.92 -8.98 7.07
C ARG A 254 -4.45 -9.60 5.78
N GLY A 255 -3.63 -9.65 4.74
CA GLY A 255 -3.97 -10.28 3.46
C GLY A 255 -4.24 -11.77 3.60
N LEU A 256 -3.39 -12.48 4.33
CA LEU A 256 -3.56 -13.92 4.61
C LEU A 256 -4.82 -14.20 5.44
N LYS A 257 -5.01 -13.47 6.57
CA LYS A 257 -6.22 -13.63 7.39
C LYS A 257 -7.50 -13.30 6.62
N ARG A 258 -7.48 -12.26 5.77
CA ARG A 258 -8.61 -11.93 4.90
C ARG A 258 -8.91 -13.07 3.92
N PHE A 259 -7.88 -13.59 3.27
CA PHE A 259 -8.02 -14.71 2.34
C PHE A 259 -8.61 -15.94 3.04
N VAL A 260 -8.14 -16.27 4.24
CA VAL A 260 -8.69 -17.37 5.05
C VAL A 260 -10.18 -17.14 5.35
N LYS A 261 -10.54 -15.96 5.83
CA LYS A 261 -11.94 -15.61 6.13
C LYS A 261 -12.86 -15.70 4.91
N GLU A 262 -12.41 -15.22 3.76
CA GLU A 262 -13.18 -15.25 2.50
C GLU A 262 -13.44 -16.69 2.01
N HIS A 263 -12.56 -17.63 2.36
CA HIS A 263 -12.65 -19.03 1.94
C HIS A 263 -13.08 -19.99 3.07
N GLN A 264 -13.50 -19.47 4.23
CA GLN A 264 -13.85 -20.28 5.41
C GLN A 264 -14.88 -21.38 5.11
N LYS A 265 -15.93 -21.04 4.36
CA LYS A 265 -16.95 -22.00 3.95
C LYS A 265 -16.37 -23.16 3.13
N HIS A 266 -15.40 -22.88 2.25
CA HIS A 266 -14.73 -23.92 1.47
C HIS A 266 -13.81 -24.80 2.33
N PHE A 267 -13.28 -24.27 3.44
CA PHE A 267 -12.54 -25.06 4.41
C PHE A 267 -13.44 -26.03 5.18
N GLU A 268 -14.67 -25.63 5.50
CA GLU A 268 -15.67 -26.47 6.17
C GLU A 268 -16.23 -27.56 5.25
N GLU A 269 -16.54 -27.22 4.00
CA GLU A 269 -17.13 -28.13 3.00
C GLU A 269 -16.12 -29.14 2.41
N GLY A 270 -14.83 -28.96 2.70
CA GLY A 270 -13.74 -29.73 2.12
C GLY A 270 -13.20 -29.07 0.85
N ILE A 271 -11.98 -28.53 0.94
CA ILE A 271 -11.31 -27.87 -0.18
C ILE A 271 -11.18 -28.87 -1.33
N ARG A 272 -11.57 -28.44 -2.53
CA ARG A 272 -11.20 -29.11 -3.77
C ARG A 272 -10.55 -28.08 -4.67
N LEU A 273 -9.23 -28.16 -4.77
CA LEU A 273 -8.49 -27.34 -5.73
C LEU A 273 -8.90 -27.77 -7.14
N ASN A 274 -9.39 -26.83 -7.95
CA ASN A 274 -9.70 -27.10 -9.34
C ASN A 274 -8.38 -27.31 -10.11
N PRO A 275 -8.11 -28.51 -10.68
CA PRO A 275 -6.86 -28.77 -11.41
C PRO A 275 -6.61 -27.85 -12.61
N LYS A 276 -7.68 -27.23 -13.14
CA LYS A 276 -7.63 -26.27 -14.25
C LYS A 276 -7.71 -24.81 -13.78
N GLY A 277 -7.52 -24.55 -12.48
CA GLY A 277 -7.53 -23.20 -11.94
C GLY A 277 -6.43 -22.34 -12.56
N THR A 278 -6.79 -21.13 -13.01
CA THR A 278 -5.86 -20.18 -13.67
C THR A 278 -5.60 -18.93 -12.82
N ASN A 279 -6.27 -18.78 -11.67
CA ASN A 279 -6.10 -17.63 -10.79
C ASN A 279 -4.77 -17.72 -10.01
N LYS A 280 -3.71 -17.18 -10.61
CA LYS A 280 -2.33 -17.16 -10.09
C LYS A 280 -2.23 -16.69 -8.65
N LYS A 281 -2.93 -15.59 -8.32
CA LYS A 281 -2.93 -15.02 -6.96
C LYS A 281 -3.54 -15.97 -5.95
N SER A 282 -4.68 -16.57 -6.28
CA SER A 282 -5.35 -17.52 -5.38
C SER A 282 -4.55 -18.81 -5.22
N ILE A 283 -3.99 -19.34 -6.31
CA ILE A 283 -3.09 -20.50 -6.28
C ILE A 283 -1.91 -20.23 -5.34
N PHE A 284 -1.27 -19.08 -5.48
CA PHE A 284 -0.17 -18.69 -4.62
C PHE A 284 -0.59 -18.55 -3.15
N MET A 285 -1.75 -17.95 -2.87
CA MET A 285 -2.27 -17.83 -1.49
C MET A 285 -2.62 -19.19 -0.88
N PHE A 286 -3.25 -20.10 -1.62
CA PHE A 286 -3.45 -21.48 -1.18
C PHE A 286 -2.12 -22.20 -0.95
N TYR A 287 -1.13 -21.96 -1.81
CA TYR A 287 0.21 -22.49 -1.63
C TYR A 287 0.87 -22.00 -0.33
N MET A 288 0.64 -20.74 0.09
CA MET A 288 1.08 -20.25 1.41
C MET A 288 0.47 -21.07 2.56
N LEU A 289 -0.84 -21.32 2.50
CA LEU A 289 -1.52 -22.14 3.51
C LEU A 289 -0.96 -23.57 3.53
N PHE A 290 -0.75 -24.15 2.36
CA PHE A 290 -0.20 -25.49 2.19
C PHE A 290 1.18 -25.63 2.85
N ILE A 291 2.13 -24.72 2.56
CA ILE A 291 3.49 -24.81 3.16
C ILE A 291 3.48 -24.58 4.67
N ILE A 292 2.56 -23.74 5.18
CA ILE A 292 2.41 -23.51 6.62
C ILE A 292 1.90 -24.78 7.30
N GLY A 293 0.86 -25.42 6.76
CA GLY A 293 0.36 -26.69 7.26
C GLY A 293 1.40 -27.81 7.16
N GLN A 294 2.13 -27.90 6.06
CA GLN A 294 3.19 -28.88 5.86
C GLN A 294 4.36 -28.71 6.83
N SER A 295 4.56 -27.50 7.36
CA SER A 295 5.69 -27.20 8.26
C SER A 295 5.58 -27.85 9.64
N ASN A 296 4.45 -28.49 9.98
CA ASN A 296 4.19 -29.11 11.29
C ASN A 296 4.53 -28.17 12.47
N GLY A 297 4.14 -26.89 12.34
CA GLY A 297 4.34 -25.87 13.37
C GLY A 297 5.73 -25.22 13.41
N GLN A 298 6.58 -25.45 12.40
CA GLN A 298 7.86 -24.72 12.29
C GLN A 298 7.68 -23.26 11.85
N ILE A 299 6.64 -22.97 11.05
CA ILE A 299 6.31 -21.60 10.64
C ILE A 299 5.28 -21.04 11.62
N LYS A 300 5.71 -20.14 12.52
CA LYS A 300 4.87 -19.59 13.61
C LYS A 300 4.56 -18.10 13.48
N SER A 301 5.16 -17.44 12.48
CA SER A 301 5.06 -15.99 12.28
C SER A 301 5.24 -15.61 10.80
N MET A 302 4.93 -14.36 10.47
CA MET A 302 5.23 -13.80 9.14
C MET A 302 6.74 -13.80 8.86
N HIS A 303 7.56 -13.54 9.88
CA HIS A 303 9.01 -13.60 9.75
C HIS A 303 9.50 -15.00 9.35
N ASP A 304 8.94 -16.05 9.96
CA ASP A 304 9.27 -17.43 9.59
C ASP A 304 8.85 -17.74 8.16
N LEU A 305 7.64 -17.33 7.78
CA LEU A 305 7.11 -17.52 6.44
C LEU A 305 8.01 -16.84 5.40
N TYR A 306 8.36 -15.57 5.58
CA TYR A 306 9.25 -14.85 4.68
C TYR A 306 10.62 -15.54 4.54
N ARG A 307 11.18 -16.03 5.64
CA ARG A 307 12.45 -16.78 5.61
C ARG A 307 12.34 -18.07 4.80
N VAL A 308 11.23 -18.81 4.91
CA VAL A 308 11.00 -20.01 4.09
C VAL A 308 10.83 -19.64 2.61
N LEU A 309 10.05 -18.61 2.31
CA LEU A 309 9.81 -18.14 0.94
C LEU A 309 11.10 -17.65 0.28
N LYS A 310 11.91 -16.86 0.99
CA LYS A 310 13.20 -16.36 0.50
C LYS A 310 14.16 -17.50 0.18
N ARG A 311 14.17 -18.56 0.98
CA ARG A 311 14.96 -19.77 0.70
C ARG A 311 14.44 -20.53 -0.52
N LYS A 312 13.11 -20.66 -0.67
CA LYS A 312 12.50 -21.40 -1.79
C LYS A 312 12.65 -20.67 -3.13
N PHE A 313 12.50 -19.35 -3.15
CA PHE A 313 12.49 -18.54 -4.38
C PHE A 313 13.76 -17.74 -4.62
N ALA A 314 14.73 -17.79 -3.69
CA ALA A 314 16.00 -17.06 -3.76
C ALA A 314 15.87 -15.55 -4.03
N SER A 315 14.74 -14.95 -3.66
CA SER A 315 14.41 -13.55 -3.93
C SER A 315 13.44 -13.01 -2.88
N ASP A 316 13.50 -11.71 -2.62
CA ASP A 316 12.51 -10.97 -1.81
C ASP A 316 11.25 -10.61 -2.64
N THR A 317 11.37 -10.62 -3.97
CA THR A 317 10.26 -10.43 -4.91
C THR A 317 9.98 -11.72 -5.67
N ILE A 318 8.73 -12.17 -5.67
CA ILE A 318 8.31 -13.41 -6.35
C ILE A 318 7.49 -13.04 -7.57
N ASN A 319 7.98 -13.34 -8.76
CA ASN A 319 7.24 -13.16 -10.00
C ASN A 319 6.33 -14.38 -10.24
N ILE A 320 5.03 -14.22 -9.99
CA ILE A 320 4.03 -15.27 -10.18
C ILE A 320 3.58 -15.30 -11.65
N ASN A 321 4.42 -15.85 -12.51
CA ASN A 321 4.09 -16.11 -13.92
C ASN A 321 3.29 -17.43 -14.07
N ASP A 322 2.84 -17.75 -15.29
CA ASP A 322 2.09 -18.98 -15.57
C ASP A 322 2.86 -20.24 -15.20
N GLU A 323 4.16 -20.28 -15.52
CA GLU A 323 5.04 -21.42 -15.22
C GLU A 323 5.13 -21.68 -13.71
N LEU A 324 5.43 -20.65 -12.92
CA LEU A 324 5.51 -20.77 -11.47
C LEU A 324 4.15 -21.16 -10.88
N SER A 325 3.07 -20.51 -11.31
CA SER A 325 1.73 -20.83 -10.84
C SER A 325 1.38 -22.29 -11.09
N SER A 326 1.64 -22.82 -12.28
CA SER A 326 1.42 -24.24 -12.62
C SER A 326 2.25 -25.15 -11.73
N LYS A 327 3.54 -24.84 -11.53
CA LYS A 327 4.43 -25.62 -10.65
C LYS A 327 3.93 -25.68 -9.21
N LEU A 328 3.51 -24.55 -8.63
CA LEU A 328 2.97 -24.50 -7.27
C LEU A 328 1.67 -25.30 -7.15
N HIS A 329 0.83 -25.25 -8.18
CA HIS A 329 -0.42 -25.98 -8.23
C HIS A 329 -0.20 -27.49 -8.33
N GLU A 330 0.70 -27.94 -9.20
CA GLU A 330 1.13 -29.34 -9.32
C GLU A 330 1.73 -29.86 -8.01
N GLU A 331 2.57 -29.06 -7.34
CA GLU A 331 3.16 -29.42 -6.05
C GLU A 331 2.09 -29.67 -4.97
N MET A 332 1.03 -28.84 -4.94
CA MET A 332 -0.10 -29.08 -4.03
C MET A 332 -0.90 -30.31 -4.43
N LEU A 333 -1.23 -30.48 -5.71
CA LEU A 333 -2.07 -31.59 -6.19
C LEU A 333 -1.39 -32.96 -6.07
N ALA A 334 -0.05 -33.00 -6.07
CA ALA A 334 0.72 -34.23 -5.88
C ALA A 334 0.59 -34.83 -4.46
N VAL A 335 0.11 -34.05 -3.48
CA VAL A 335 -0.07 -34.50 -2.09
C VAL A 335 -1.54 -34.82 -1.84
N GLU A 336 -1.87 -36.10 -1.61
CA GLU A 336 -3.26 -36.52 -1.36
C GLU A 336 -3.93 -35.79 -0.18
N SER A 337 -3.16 -35.47 0.86
CA SER A 337 -3.62 -34.74 2.05
C SER A 337 -3.55 -33.22 1.91
N ASN A 338 -3.38 -32.67 0.70
CA ASN A 338 -3.22 -31.22 0.49
C ASN A 338 -4.31 -30.38 1.14
N SER A 339 -5.54 -30.85 1.13
CA SER A 339 -6.70 -30.13 1.61
C SER A 339 -6.68 -30.03 3.13
N GLU A 340 -6.22 -31.07 3.82
CA GLU A 340 -6.03 -31.03 5.27
C GLU A 340 -4.83 -30.15 5.66
N LEU A 341 -3.75 -30.17 4.88
CA LEU A 341 -2.61 -29.27 5.09
C LEU A 341 -3.00 -27.79 4.91
N ILE A 342 -3.79 -27.46 3.87
CA ILE A 342 -4.27 -26.10 3.66
C ILE A 342 -5.19 -25.65 4.81
N LYS A 343 -6.09 -26.52 5.28
CA LYS A 343 -6.94 -26.23 6.45
C LYS A 343 -6.11 -26.01 7.71
N GLU A 344 -5.09 -26.81 7.93
CA GLU A 344 -4.20 -26.65 9.09
C GLU A 344 -3.42 -25.33 9.01
N GLY A 345 -2.89 -24.99 7.83
CA GLY A 345 -2.26 -23.70 7.59
C GLY A 345 -3.21 -22.52 7.84
N ALA A 346 -4.47 -22.63 7.43
CA ALA A 346 -5.50 -21.63 7.70
C ALA A 346 -5.71 -21.42 9.21
N LYS A 347 -5.85 -22.50 9.99
CA LYS A 347 -5.98 -22.44 11.46
C LYS A 347 -4.77 -21.79 12.13
N ILE A 348 -3.57 -22.12 11.67
CA ILE A 348 -2.32 -21.53 12.18
C ILE A 348 -2.32 -20.01 11.97
N ILE A 349 -2.69 -19.54 10.77
CA ILE A 349 -2.77 -18.11 10.45
C ILE A 349 -3.83 -17.39 11.28
N GLU A 350 -4.98 -18.01 11.52
CA GLU A 350 -6.00 -17.42 12.39
C GLU A 350 -5.47 -17.17 13.80
N GLY A 351 -4.62 -18.06 14.30
CA GLY A 351 -3.94 -17.94 15.59
C GLY A 351 -2.81 -16.90 15.65
N TRP A 352 -2.30 -16.40 14.51
CA TRP A 352 -1.23 -15.39 14.51
C TRP A 352 -1.73 -14.03 15.03
N GLY A 353 -0.92 -13.33 15.82
CA GLY A 353 -1.19 -11.94 16.19
C GLY A 353 -1.03 -11.00 14.99
N PHE A 354 -1.69 -9.83 15.05
CA PHE A 354 -1.26 -8.71 14.20
C PHE A 354 0.05 -8.17 14.78
N GLU A 355 1.12 -8.22 13.99
CA GLU A 355 2.43 -7.66 14.36
C GLU A 355 2.47 -6.14 14.31
#